data_AF-A0AAW1MDU1-F1
#
_entry.id   AF-A0AAW1MDU1-F1
#
_cell.length_a   1.000
_cell.length_b   1.000
_cell.length_c   1.000
_cell.angle_alpha   90.00
_cell.angle_beta   90.00
_cell.angle_gamma   90.00
#
_symmetry.space_group_name_H-M   'P 1'
#
loop_
_entity.id
_entity.type
_entity.pdbx_description
1 polymer ?
#
loop_
_entity_poly.entity_id
_entity_poly.type
_entity_poly.pdbx_seq_one_letter_code
_entity_poly.pdbx_strand_id
1 'polypeptide(L)'
;MAESNGQTQPTQPTIRITDEEFAPTTVSVKELIAATVDAVTSYRVQKYPTEIAALVPEYYGNVDDIITWLERVDTVQRIYVITDDVMVLIMINKLKGRAKAWFDSRPDHVAYNFNELKTELRKMFKSKEDRITNMKKFEGRKWLRNEKFATYYQDKVLLGNKLGLSEEDLIAYIIEGFNNQNLQVQAKIKEFNSLGCRKKI
;
A
#
# COMPACT_ATOMS: atom_id res chain seq x y z
N MET A 1 -40.96 17.41 79.93
CA MET A 1 -40.73 18.73 79.32
C MET A 1 -39.24 19.04 79.46
N ALA A 2 -38.57 19.27 78.33
CA ALA A 2 -37.21 19.76 78.12
C ALA A 2 -36.02 18.84 78.49
N GLU A 3 -35.51 18.18 77.45
CA GLU A 3 -34.20 17.55 77.32
C GLU A 3 -33.07 18.61 77.29
N SER A 4 -31.95 18.33 77.97
CA SER A 4 -30.73 19.15 77.95
C SER A 4 -29.79 18.60 76.87
N ASN A 5 -29.67 19.34 75.75
CA ASN A 5 -28.72 19.04 74.69
C ASN A 5 -27.37 19.71 74.97
N GLY A 6 -26.32 18.89 74.97
CA GLY A 6 -24.93 19.32 75.06
C GLY A 6 -24.44 20.00 73.79
N GLN A 7 -23.61 21.03 73.97
CA GLN A 7 -22.83 21.68 72.91
C GLN A 7 -21.34 21.47 73.21
N THR A 8 -20.76 20.47 72.58
CA THR A 8 -19.30 20.29 72.46
C THR A 8 -18.76 21.25 71.41
N GLN A 9 -17.93 22.22 71.83
CA GLN A 9 -17.06 22.97 70.93
C GLN A 9 -15.95 22.04 70.39
N PRO A 10 -15.64 22.06 69.08
CA PRO A 10 -14.55 21.26 68.55
C PRO A 10 -13.20 21.91 68.89
N THR A 11 -12.38 21.18 69.65
CA THR A 11 -10.95 21.45 69.84
C THR A 11 -10.24 21.43 68.49
N GLN A 12 -9.60 22.54 68.12
CA GLN A 12 -8.69 22.59 66.97
C GLN A 12 -7.47 21.70 67.23
N PRO A 13 -7.09 20.81 66.30
CA PRO A 13 -5.83 20.09 66.41
C PRO A 13 -4.67 21.04 66.06
N THR A 14 -3.79 21.30 67.03
CA THR A 14 -2.46 21.87 66.79
C THR A 14 -1.66 20.86 65.96
N ILE A 15 -1.51 21.13 64.66
CA ILE A 15 -0.62 20.37 63.78
C ILE A 15 0.82 20.78 64.13
N ARG A 16 1.55 19.90 64.83
CA ARG A 16 3.01 19.97 64.88
C ARG A 16 3.53 19.50 63.53
N ILE A 17 4.06 20.42 62.73
CA ILE A 17 4.82 20.08 61.53
C ILE A 17 6.15 19.53 62.02
N THR A 18 6.31 18.21 61.95
CA THR A 18 7.62 17.58 61.94
C THR A 18 8.17 17.71 60.53
N ASP A 19 9.35 18.31 60.40
CA ASP A 19 10.10 18.37 59.14
C ASP A 19 10.50 16.94 58.71
N GLU A 20 9.59 16.23 58.05
CA GLU A 20 9.95 15.06 57.26
C GLU A 20 10.52 15.55 55.92
N GLU A 21 11.83 15.38 55.82
CA GLU A 21 12.69 15.63 54.67
C GLU A 21 12.13 14.92 53.43
N PHE A 22 11.39 15.66 52.60
CA PHE A 22 10.98 15.21 51.27
C PHE A 22 12.22 15.11 50.38
N ALA A 23 12.83 13.92 50.31
CA ALA A 23 13.88 13.63 49.35
C ALA A 23 13.33 13.83 47.93
N PRO A 24 13.88 14.72 47.10
CA PRO A 24 13.43 14.87 45.73
C PRO A 24 13.76 13.57 44.99
N THR A 25 12.74 12.89 44.46
CA THR A 25 12.95 11.74 43.56
C THR A 25 13.67 12.24 42.32
N THR A 26 14.99 12.12 42.28
CA THR A 26 15.80 12.50 41.12
C THR A 26 15.60 11.45 40.04
N VAL A 27 14.69 11.71 39.11
CA VAL A 27 14.53 10.89 37.91
C VAL A 27 15.82 10.99 37.11
N SER A 28 16.44 9.85 36.82
CA SER A 28 17.67 9.81 36.05
C SER A 28 17.40 10.24 34.62
N VAL A 29 18.33 11.00 34.02
CA VAL A 29 18.25 11.37 32.60
C VAL A 29 18.11 10.14 31.71
N LYS A 30 18.67 8.99 32.12
CA LYS A 30 18.51 7.71 31.40
C LYS A 30 17.07 7.19 31.45
N GLU A 31 16.41 7.31 32.59
CA GLU A 31 15.00 6.92 32.76
C GLU A 31 14.07 7.88 32.01
N LEU A 32 14.39 9.17 32.02
CA LEU A 32 13.67 10.16 31.22
C LEU A 32 13.80 9.89 29.72
N ILE A 33 15.02 9.58 29.24
CA ILE A 33 15.27 9.21 27.85
C ILE A 33 14.53 7.91 27.51
N ALA A 34 14.63 6.87 28.36
CA ALA A 34 13.95 5.60 28.14
C ALA A 34 12.43 5.77 28.08
N ALA A 35 11.84 6.51 29.02
CA ALA A 35 10.42 6.80 29.04
C ALA A 35 9.98 7.67 27.86
N THR A 36 10.82 8.62 27.40
CA THR A 36 10.51 9.44 26.23
C THR A 36 10.59 8.62 24.94
N VAL A 37 11.59 7.73 24.83
CA VAL A 37 11.70 6.78 23.72
C VAL A 37 10.50 5.84 23.74
N ASP A 38 10.14 5.26 24.89
CA ASP A 38 8.96 4.38 25.03
C ASP A 38 7.66 5.11 24.74
N ALA A 39 7.50 6.38 25.16
CA ALA A 39 6.35 7.19 24.79
C ALA A 39 6.29 7.42 23.28
N VAL A 40 7.39 7.91 22.67
CA VAL A 40 7.48 8.14 21.22
C VAL A 40 7.27 6.85 20.42
N THR A 41 7.69 5.70 20.96
CA THR A 41 7.54 4.39 20.33
C THR A 41 6.13 3.80 20.55
N SER A 42 5.51 4.02 21.71
CA SER A 42 4.14 3.55 22.03
C SER A 42 3.06 4.38 21.34
N TYR A 43 3.30 5.67 21.05
CA TYR A 43 2.45 6.47 20.15
C TYR A 43 2.42 5.93 18.71
N ARG A 44 3.39 5.09 18.31
CA ARG A 44 3.50 4.55 16.95
C ARG A 44 2.56 3.37 16.65
N VAL A 45 1.82 2.87 17.65
CA VAL A 45 0.76 1.86 17.47
C VAL A 45 -0.63 2.51 17.49
N GLN A 46 -0.77 3.71 16.89
CA GLN A 46 -2.10 4.20 16.53
C GLN A 46 -2.57 3.45 15.29
N LYS A 47 -3.72 2.77 15.36
CA LYS A 47 -4.81 2.56 14.36
C LYS A 47 -4.58 2.71 12.83
N TYR A 48 -3.37 2.64 12.29
CA TYR A 48 -3.04 2.74 10.87
C TYR A 48 -3.26 1.48 10.02
N PRO A 49 -3.38 0.23 10.54
CA PRO A 49 -3.40 -0.95 9.67
C PRO A 49 -4.52 -0.93 8.64
N THR A 50 -5.71 -0.43 8.96
CA THR A 50 -6.88 -0.55 8.08
C THR A 50 -6.82 0.41 6.87
N GLU A 51 -6.51 1.68 7.09
CA GLU A 51 -6.40 2.68 6.02
C GLU A 51 -5.20 2.38 5.12
N ILE A 52 -4.07 2.00 5.70
CA ILE A 52 -2.88 1.65 4.93
C ILE A 52 -3.08 0.31 4.21
N ALA A 53 -3.72 -0.68 4.84
CA ALA A 53 -4.08 -1.91 4.15
C ALA A 53 -5.00 -1.63 2.96
N ALA A 54 -5.88 -0.64 3.01
CA ALA A 54 -6.72 -0.27 1.86
C ALA A 54 -5.92 0.19 0.63
N LEU A 55 -4.69 0.69 0.81
CA LEU A 55 -3.79 1.07 -0.29
C LEU A 55 -3.18 -0.13 -1.02
N VAL A 56 -3.18 -1.30 -0.38
CA VAL A 56 -2.79 -2.56 -0.97
C VAL A 56 -4.05 -3.23 -1.56
N PRO A 57 -4.11 -3.42 -2.89
CA PRO A 57 -5.24 -4.11 -3.51
C PRO A 57 -5.25 -5.59 -3.12
N GLU A 58 -6.41 -6.23 -3.22
CA GLU A 58 -6.50 -7.68 -3.07
C GLU A 58 -5.77 -8.40 -4.21
N TYR A 59 -5.25 -9.59 -3.94
CA TYR A 59 -4.55 -10.42 -4.92
C TYR A 59 -5.20 -11.81 -5.03
N TYR A 60 -5.75 -12.12 -6.20
CA TYR A 60 -6.51 -13.36 -6.42
C TYR A 60 -5.67 -14.51 -6.98
N GLY A 61 -4.48 -14.23 -7.54
CA GLY A 61 -3.57 -15.24 -8.09
C GLY A 61 -3.91 -15.77 -9.48
N ASN A 62 -4.65 -15.00 -10.30
CA ASN A 62 -5.12 -15.43 -11.62
C ASN A 62 -5.11 -14.34 -12.71
N VAL A 63 -5.48 -13.09 -12.39
CA VAL A 63 -5.60 -11.99 -13.37
C VAL A 63 -4.51 -10.94 -13.18
N ASP A 64 -4.18 -10.63 -11.93
CA ASP A 64 -3.25 -9.56 -11.58
C ASP A 64 -1.79 -10.01 -11.71
N ASP A 65 -0.95 -9.14 -12.26
CA ASP A 65 0.49 -9.35 -12.29
C ASP A 65 1.05 -9.24 -10.87
N ILE A 66 1.60 -10.34 -10.37
CA ILE A 66 2.23 -10.40 -9.05
C ILE A 66 3.36 -9.37 -8.92
N ILE A 67 4.06 -9.05 -10.02
CA ILE A 67 5.18 -8.10 -9.97
C ILE A 67 4.65 -6.71 -9.65
N THR A 68 3.66 -6.22 -10.39
CA THR A 68 3.01 -4.92 -10.14
C THR A 68 2.39 -4.87 -8.74
N TRP A 69 1.78 -5.97 -8.30
CA TRP A 69 1.22 -6.05 -6.95
C TRP A 69 2.31 -5.93 -5.86
N LEU A 70 3.43 -6.64 -6.00
CA LEU A 70 4.56 -6.59 -5.09
C LEU A 70 5.26 -5.21 -5.08
N GLU A 71 5.39 -4.55 -6.22
CA GLU A 71 5.92 -3.18 -6.31
C GLU A 71 5.05 -2.18 -5.53
N ARG A 72 3.73 -2.38 -5.54
CA ARG A 72 2.80 -1.57 -4.76
C ARG A 72 2.93 -1.83 -3.26
N VAL A 73 3.07 -3.10 -2.87
CA VAL A 73 3.38 -3.52 -1.50
C VAL A 73 4.66 -2.84 -1.00
N ASP A 74 5.76 -2.91 -1.77
CA ASP A 74 7.04 -2.28 -1.43
C ASP A 74 6.92 -0.75 -1.34
N THR A 75 6.13 -0.13 -2.22
CA THR A 75 5.89 1.31 -2.21
C THR A 75 5.15 1.75 -0.95
N VAL A 76 4.08 1.04 -0.58
CA VAL A 76 3.30 1.34 0.63
C VAL A 76 4.15 1.15 1.89
N GLN A 77 4.89 0.04 1.98
CA GLN A 77 5.79 -0.23 3.10
C GLN A 77 6.82 0.90 3.26
N ARG A 78 7.47 1.32 2.17
CA ARG A 78 8.50 2.37 2.19
C ARG A 78 7.95 3.75 2.54
N ILE A 79 6.81 4.15 1.96
CA ILE A 79 6.25 5.50 2.18
C ILE A 79 5.74 5.67 3.61
N TYR A 80 5.09 4.64 4.15
CA TYR A 80 4.48 4.69 5.48
C TYR A 80 5.37 4.10 6.59
N VAL A 81 6.58 3.66 6.24
CA VAL A 81 7.59 3.08 7.15
C VAL A 81 6.97 1.95 8.01
N ILE A 82 6.26 1.04 7.34
CA ILE A 82 5.61 -0.10 7.99
C ILE A 82 6.65 -1.17 8.27
N THR A 83 6.61 -1.76 9.47
CA THR A 83 7.51 -2.88 9.80
C THR A 83 7.19 -4.11 8.95
N ASP A 84 8.21 -4.91 8.68
CA ASP A 84 8.09 -6.16 7.91
C ASP A 84 6.97 -7.06 8.46
N ASP A 85 6.91 -7.25 9.79
CA ASP A 85 5.91 -8.11 10.44
C ASP A 85 4.48 -7.63 10.20
N VAL A 86 4.22 -6.32 10.32
CA VAL A 86 2.90 -5.75 10.06
C VAL A 86 2.56 -5.86 8.57
N MET A 87 3.54 -5.68 7.68
CA MET A 87 3.32 -5.78 6.25
C MET A 87 3.01 -7.21 5.81
N VAL A 88 3.64 -8.21 6.42
CA VAL A 88 3.30 -9.64 6.22
C VAL A 88 1.83 -9.90 6.57
N LEU A 89 1.35 -9.40 7.71
CA LEU A 89 -0.05 -9.55 8.12
C LEU A 89 -1.01 -8.89 7.11
N ILE A 90 -0.67 -7.68 6.62
CA ILE A 90 -1.44 -7.00 5.58
C ILE A 90 -1.46 -7.83 4.30
N MET A 91 -0.31 -8.32 3.82
CA MET A 91 -0.22 -9.14 2.61
C MET A 91 -1.09 -10.38 2.72
N ILE A 92 -1.00 -11.13 3.82
CA ILE A 92 -1.79 -12.36 4.04
C ILE A 92 -3.28 -12.05 4.01
N ASN A 93 -3.72 -10.94 4.62
CA ASN A 93 -5.12 -10.52 4.59
C ASN A 93 -5.63 -10.19 3.17
N LYS A 94 -4.73 -9.67 2.32
CA LYS A 94 -5.01 -9.27 0.94
C LYS A 94 -4.96 -10.41 -0.06
N LEU A 95 -4.43 -11.58 0.30
CA LEU A 95 -4.55 -12.77 -0.53
C LEU A 95 -5.99 -13.25 -0.55
N LYS A 96 -6.54 -13.47 -1.75
CA LYS A 96 -7.87 -14.02 -2.02
C LYS A 96 -7.76 -15.17 -3.02
N GLY A 97 -8.86 -15.90 -3.22
CA GLY A 97 -8.97 -16.93 -4.25
C GLY A 97 -7.81 -17.94 -4.24
N ARG A 98 -7.18 -18.11 -5.41
CA ARG A 98 -6.08 -19.07 -5.59
C ARG A 98 -4.85 -18.71 -4.77
N ALA A 99 -4.56 -17.43 -4.59
CA ALA A 99 -3.44 -16.98 -3.79
C ALA A 99 -3.62 -17.35 -2.31
N LYS A 100 -4.84 -17.17 -1.77
CA LYS A 100 -5.15 -17.57 -0.40
C LYS A 100 -5.11 -19.09 -0.22
N ALA A 101 -5.71 -19.84 -1.16
CA ALA A 101 -5.67 -21.29 -1.13
C ALA A 101 -4.25 -21.86 -1.18
N TRP A 102 -3.36 -21.25 -1.97
CA TRP A 102 -1.94 -21.60 -1.98
C TRP A 102 -1.28 -21.29 -0.64
N PHE A 103 -1.53 -20.11 -0.06
CA PHE A 103 -0.97 -19.76 1.24
C PHE A 103 -1.42 -20.75 2.34
N ASP A 104 -2.70 -21.11 2.37
CA ASP A 104 -3.24 -22.04 3.36
C ASP A 104 -2.85 -23.51 3.12
N SER A 105 -2.30 -23.84 1.94
CA SER A 105 -1.94 -25.22 1.59
C SER A 105 -0.75 -25.79 2.37
N ARG A 106 0.09 -24.93 2.97
CA ARG A 106 1.23 -25.34 3.80
C ARG A 106 1.24 -24.53 5.10
N PRO A 107 1.25 -25.19 6.28
CA PRO A 107 1.28 -24.48 7.57
C PRO A 107 2.56 -23.65 7.75
N ASP A 108 3.68 -24.09 7.17
CA ASP A 108 4.97 -23.40 7.23
C ASP A 108 4.95 -22.00 6.60
N HIS A 109 3.99 -21.71 5.72
CA HIS A 109 3.87 -20.39 5.10
C HIS A 109 3.61 -19.26 6.09
N VAL A 110 3.03 -19.57 7.24
CA VAL A 110 2.76 -18.60 8.31
C VAL A 110 4.05 -18.08 8.95
N ALA A 111 5.15 -18.84 8.86
CA ALA A 111 6.44 -18.47 9.42
C ALA A 111 7.29 -17.59 8.50
N TYR A 112 6.84 -17.28 7.28
CA TYR A 112 7.62 -16.47 6.35
C TYR A 112 7.76 -15.03 6.82
N ASN A 113 9.00 -14.52 6.78
CA ASN A 113 9.24 -13.09 6.86
C ASN A 113 8.83 -12.37 5.56
N PHE A 114 8.86 -11.05 5.58
CA PHE A 114 8.42 -10.22 4.45
C PHE A 114 9.10 -10.57 3.13
N ASN A 115 10.42 -10.76 3.12
CA ASN A 115 11.16 -11.06 1.89
C ASN A 115 10.93 -12.49 1.40
N GLU A 116 10.81 -13.45 2.31
CA GLU A 116 10.47 -14.85 1.98
C GLU A 116 9.10 -14.95 1.33
N LEU A 117 8.09 -14.31 1.92
CA LEU A 117 6.72 -14.32 1.39
C LEU A 117 6.66 -13.71 -0.01
N LYS A 118 7.33 -12.57 -0.24
CA LYS A 118 7.44 -11.96 -1.58
C LYS A 118 8.10 -12.89 -2.59
N THR A 119 9.17 -13.58 -2.17
CA THR A 119 9.94 -14.48 -3.03
C THR A 119 9.10 -15.69 -3.46
N GLU A 120 8.43 -16.34 -2.51
CA GLU A 120 7.59 -17.50 -2.79
C GLU A 120 6.32 -17.14 -3.58
N LEU A 121 5.68 -16.00 -3.29
CA LEU A 121 4.57 -15.48 -4.10
C LEU A 121 5.00 -15.23 -5.55
N ARG A 122 6.15 -14.58 -5.75
CA ARG A 122 6.71 -14.36 -7.08
C ARG A 122 6.98 -15.69 -7.77
N LYS A 123 7.60 -16.66 -7.10
CA LYS A 123 7.90 -17.97 -7.66
C LYS A 123 6.64 -18.73 -8.09
N MET A 124 5.57 -18.66 -7.29
CA MET A 124 4.32 -19.36 -7.56
C MET A 124 3.47 -18.68 -8.65
N PHE A 125 3.34 -17.36 -8.60
CA PHE A 125 2.36 -16.62 -9.40
C PHE A 125 2.93 -15.75 -10.51
N LYS A 126 4.26 -15.62 -10.62
CA LYS A 126 4.85 -14.91 -11.77
C LYS A 126 4.48 -15.67 -13.03
N SER A 127 3.66 -15.04 -13.86
CA SER A 127 3.30 -15.59 -15.16
C SER A 127 4.58 -15.87 -15.94
N LYS A 128 4.67 -17.07 -16.51
CA LYS A 128 5.72 -17.43 -17.46
C LYS A 128 5.47 -16.85 -18.84
N GLU A 129 4.43 -16.03 -19.04
CA GLU A 129 4.25 -15.33 -20.31
C GLU A 129 5.50 -14.52 -20.60
N ASP A 130 6.26 -15.00 -21.58
CA ASP A 130 7.48 -14.38 -21.99
C ASP A 130 7.17 -13.04 -22.66
N ARG A 131 8.16 -12.14 -22.64
CA ARG A 131 8.07 -10.83 -23.29
C ARG A 131 7.60 -10.96 -24.74
N ILE A 132 7.94 -12.06 -25.43
CA ILE A 132 7.54 -12.36 -26.81
C ILE A 132 6.03 -12.54 -26.92
N THR A 133 5.39 -13.33 -26.04
CA THR A 133 3.94 -13.52 -26.06
C THR A 133 3.21 -12.20 -25.81
N ASN A 134 3.68 -11.40 -24.86
CA ASN A 134 3.12 -10.06 -24.60
C ASN A 134 3.33 -9.11 -25.78
N MET A 135 4.48 -9.18 -26.46
CA MET A 135 4.74 -8.42 -27.67
C MET A 135 3.80 -8.81 -28.80
N LYS A 136 3.57 -10.12 -29.03
CA LYS A 136 2.62 -10.60 -30.04
C LYS A 136 1.19 -10.15 -29.76
N LYS A 137 0.74 -10.22 -28.50
CA LYS A 137 -0.57 -9.69 -28.08
C LYS A 137 -0.65 -8.18 -28.31
N PHE A 138 0.46 -7.49 -28.06
CA PHE A 138 0.55 -6.06 -28.29
C PHE A 138 0.46 -5.73 -29.79
N GLU A 139 1.33 -6.27 -30.63
CA GLU A 139 1.33 -6.01 -32.08
C GLU A 139 0.02 -6.45 -32.76
N GLY A 140 -0.56 -7.57 -32.32
CA GLY A 140 -1.81 -8.10 -32.84
C GLY A 140 -3.05 -7.27 -32.50
N ARG A 141 -2.99 -6.39 -31.49
CA ARG A 141 -4.10 -5.51 -31.14
C ARG A 141 -4.19 -4.35 -32.13
N LYS A 142 -5.08 -4.50 -33.12
CA LYS A 142 -5.43 -3.48 -34.12
C LYS A 142 -6.80 -2.85 -33.84
N TRP A 143 -7.03 -1.61 -34.30
CA TRP A 143 -8.29 -0.90 -34.13
C TRP A 143 -9.34 -1.37 -35.15
N LEU A 144 -10.36 -2.09 -34.69
CA LEU A 144 -11.46 -2.66 -35.46
C LEU A 144 -12.47 -1.59 -35.91
N ARG A 145 -13.12 -1.82 -37.06
CA ARG A 145 -14.12 -0.88 -37.60
C ARG A 145 -15.34 -0.68 -36.68
N ASN A 146 -15.69 -1.71 -35.92
CA ASN A 146 -16.91 -1.74 -35.11
C ASN A 146 -16.65 -1.47 -33.62
N GLU A 147 -15.46 -1.00 -33.25
CA GLU A 147 -15.14 -0.67 -31.86
C GLU A 147 -14.86 0.81 -31.66
N LYS A 148 -15.11 1.29 -30.43
CA LYS A 148 -14.75 2.65 -30.04
C LYS A 148 -13.23 2.78 -29.94
N PHE A 149 -12.70 3.86 -30.51
CA PHE A 149 -11.27 4.18 -30.43
C PHE A 149 -10.76 4.22 -28.98
N ALA A 150 -11.56 4.74 -28.03
CA ALA A 150 -11.18 4.82 -26.62
C ALA A 150 -10.88 3.44 -26.01
N THR A 151 -11.67 2.41 -26.35
CA THR A 151 -11.44 1.03 -25.89
C THR A 151 -10.13 0.48 -26.45
N TYR A 152 -9.94 0.63 -27.77
CA TYR A 152 -8.68 0.27 -28.42
C TYR A 152 -7.48 0.95 -27.78
N TYR A 153 -7.54 2.26 -27.60
CA TYR A 153 -6.49 3.06 -27.02
C TYR A 153 -6.13 2.60 -25.60
N GLN A 154 -7.13 2.40 -24.73
CA GLN A 154 -6.93 1.93 -23.36
C GLN A 154 -6.26 0.54 -23.34
N ASP A 155 -6.76 -0.41 -24.13
CA ASP A 155 -6.16 -1.74 -24.23
C ASP A 155 -4.71 -1.67 -24.72
N LYS A 156 -4.45 -0.82 -25.72
CA LYS A 156 -3.13 -0.64 -26.33
C LYS A 156 -2.14 -0.08 -25.32
N VAL A 157 -2.56 0.90 -24.52
CA VAL A 157 -1.77 1.48 -23.43
C VAL A 157 -1.49 0.46 -22.33
N LEU A 158 -2.51 -0.29 -21.89
CA LEU A 158 -2.33 -1.33 -20.87
C LEU A 158 -1.32 -2.40 -21.31
N LEU A 159 -1.41 -2.86 -22.56
CA LEU A 159 -0.46 -3.83 -23.11
C LEU A 159 0.95 -3.25 -23.26
N GLY A 160 1.07 -1.97 -23.64
CA GLY A 160 2.37 -1.31 -23.79
C GLY A 160 3.07 -1.05 -22.45
N ASN A 161 2.31 -0.68 -21.41
CA ASN A 161 2.82 -0.51 -20.07
C ASN A 161 3.41 -1.81 -19.52
N LYS A 162 2.77 -2.96 -19.80
CA LYS A 162 3.31 -4.30 -19.44
C LYS A 162 4.64 -4.62 -20.13
N LEU A 163 4.93 -3.99 -21.28
CA LEU A 163 6.17 -4.16 -22.02
C LEU A 163 7.23 -3.12 -21.66
N GLY A 164 6.87 -2.10 -20.86
CA GLY A 164 7.73 -0.98 -20.51
C GLY A 164 8.09 -0.10 -21.71
N LEU A 165 7.17 0.07 -22.67
CA LEU A 165 7.38 0.94 -23.82
C LEU A 165 7.38 2.42 -23.41
N SER A 166 8.19 3.23 -24.09
CA SER A 166 8.14 4.68 -23.90
C SER A 166 6.84 5.26 -24.47
N GLU A 167 6.51 6.49 -24.07
CA GLU A 167 5.32 7.18 -24.56
C GLU A 167 5.40 7.38 -26.09
N GLU A 168 6.58 7.71 -26.61
CA GLU A 168 6.83 7.90 -28.04
C GLU A 168 6.61 6.62 -28.84
N ASP A 169 7.18 5.50 -28.37
CA ASP A 169 7.00 4.19 -29.00
C ASP A 169 5.53 3.80 -28.98
N LEU A 170 4.86 4.01 -27.84
CA LEU A 170 3.45 3.66 -27.69
C LEU A 170 2.56 4.42 -28.67
N ILE A 171 2.81 5.72 -28.87
CA ILE A 171 2.09 6.54 -29.86
C ILE A 171 2.33 5.99 -31.27
N ALA A 172 3.57 5.66 -31.63
CA ALA A 172 3.89 5.10 -32.95
C ALA A 172 3.13 3.80 -33.20
N TYR A 173 3.10 2.89 -32.22
CA TYR A 173 2.39 1.62 -32.32
C TYR A 173 0.86 1.77 -32.31
N ILE A 174 0.32 2.74 -31.59
CA ILE A 174 -1.11 3.07 -31.62
C ILE A 174 -1.51 3.48 -33.06
N ILE A 175 -0.72 4.34 -33.69
CA ILE A 175 -0.98 4.79 -35.06
C ILE A 175 -0.87 3.62 -36.05
N GLU A 176 0.17 2.79 -35.92
CA GLU A 176 0.35 1.58 -36.76
C GLU A 176 -0.78 0.55 -36.57
N GLY A 177 -1.51 0.64 -35.46
CA GLY A 177 -2.62 -0.24 -35.17
C GLY A 177 -3.92 0.08 -35.92
N PHE A 178 -4.01 1.19 -36.66
CA PHE A 178 -5.26 1.54 -37.34
C PHE A 178 -5.52 0.64 -38.55
N ASN A 179 -6.74 0.14 -38.72
CA ASN A 179 -7.11 -0.65 -39.90
C ASN A 179 -7.35 0.19 -41.18
N ASN A 180 -7.06 1.49 -41.17
CA ASN A 180 -7.24 2.40 -42.31
C ASN A 180 -5.94 3.14 -42.60
N GLN A 181 -5.32 2.84 -43.74
CA GLN A 181 -4.03 3.40 -44.15
C GLN A 181 -4.06 4.92 -44.33
N ASN A 182 -5.17 5.49 -44.83
CA ASN A 182 -5.30 6.95 -44.96
C ASN A 182 -5.30 7.62 -43.58
N LEU A 183 -5.96 7.00 -42.61
CA LEU A 183 -5.96 7.50 -41.23
C LEU A 183 -4.58 7.39 -40.58
N GLN A 184 -3.86 6.30 -40.82
CA GLN A 184 -2.48 6.16 -40.35
C GLN A 184 -1.60 7.28 -40.88
N VAL A 185 -1.65 7.54 -42.19
CA VAL A 185 -0.86 8.59 -42.84
C VAL A 185 -1.21 9.96 -42.25
N GLN A 186 -2.50 10.27 -42.11
CA GLN A 186 -2.95 11.52 -41.51
C GLN A 186 -2.49 11.67 -40.05
N ALA A 187 -2.51 10.60 -39.26
CA ALA A 187 -2.08 10.64 -37.88
C ALA A 187 -0.56 10.80 -37.73
N LYS A 188 0.24 10.17 -38.60
CA LYS A 188 1.69 10.36 -38.64
C LYS A 188 2.08 11.81 -38.95
N ILE A 189 1.38 12.45 -39.90
CA ILE A 189 1.61 13.86 -40.25
C ILE A 189 1.27 14.81 -39.09
N LYS A 190 0.34 14.42 -38.20
CA LYS A 190 -0.10 15.25 -37.08
C LYS A 190 0.85 15.27 -35.87
N GLU A 191 1.94 14.50 -35.91
CA GLU A 191 3.00 14.51 -34.88
C GLU A 191 2.46 14.54 -33.43
N PHE A 192 1.69 13.52 -33.07
CA PHE A 192 1.23 13.39 -31.70
C PHE A 192 2.41 13.15 -30.77
N ASN A 193 2.66 14.08 -29.83
CA ASN A 193 3.79 14.02 -28.90
C ASN A 193 3.39 13.66 -27.47
N SER A 194 2.09 13.42 -27.23
CA SER A 194 1.63 12.93 -25.92
C SER A 194 0.32 12.17 -26.02
N LEU A 195 0.21 11.15 -25.17
CA LEU A 195 -0.98 10.37 -24.84
C LEU A 195 -2.05 11.20 -24.12
N GLY A 196 -1.65 12.32 -23.52
CA GLY A 196 -2.54 13.29 -22.90
C GLY A 196 -2.92 14.41 -23.86
N CYS A 197 -4.04 14.29 -24.58
CA CYS A 197 -4.59 15.41 -25.32
C CYS A 197 -5.27 16.41 -24.36
N ARG A 198 -4.49 17.16 -23.58
CA ARG A 198 -4.99 18.39 -22.94
C ARG A 198 -5.05 19.47 -24.02
N LYS A 199 -6.13 19.49 -24.80
CA LYS A 199 -6.47 20.71 -25.54
C LYS A 199 -6.73 21.79 -24.50
N LYS A 200 -5.78 22.72 -24.34
CA LYS A 200 -6.09 24.04 -23.78
C LYS A 200 -7.05 24.69 -24.78
N ILE A 201 -8.30 24.84 -24.36
CA ILE A 201 -9.24 25.81 -24.95
C ILE A 201 -8.83 27.18 -24.43
#